data_AF-A0A1H8UA52-F1
#
_entry.id   AF-A0A1H8UA52-F1
#
_cell.length_a   1.000
_cell.length_b   1.000
_cell.length_c   1.000
_cell.angle_alpha   90.00
_cell.angle_beta   90.00
_cell.angle_gamma   90.00
#
_symmetry.space_group_name_H-M   'P 1'
#
loop_
_entity.id
_entity.type
_entity.pdbx_description
1 polymer ?
#
loop_
_entity_poly.entity_id
_entity_poly.type
_entity_poly.pdbx_seq_one_letter_code
_entity_poly.pdbx_strand_id
1 'polypeptide(L)'
;MKIRNKIIAGYLVVSVLVLAVAISAAYGFNSIKSSFQLITDQSEAKIIYLREIQFYFTGQANDERGFLLTTGPEFRQEITQKADNIKKRITLIQGLIDNNEHAELLKKIDDAHSRFTQINYKVIDLYNGGQAEAAKKLSFGEGRSTRKDLETSFNQLVKLTEEDIAHKKQSAQNTVDRLLLFIALVSISVIVIGIGIGIYLARSITKPINTITDHINQGDIGFAATVTVNDEVGLLVKAFEKLNSVLRHMVADIQSHSEQVAASSQELTATAEQSSLAASQVAAGVEQIAHQTEQQNSFAQ
;
A
#
# COMPACT_ATOMS: atom_id res chain seq x y z
N MET A 1 20.29 -11.06 -18.67
CA MET A 1 20.41 -10.88 -17.20
C MET A 1 20.38 -12.23 -16.53
N LYS A 2 21.26 -12.45 -15.56
CA LYS A 2 21.22 -13.63 -14.69
C LYS A 2 19.83 -13.82 -14.05
N ILE A 3 19.35 -15.06 -13.92
CA ILE A 3 18.08 -15.44 -13.28
C ILE A 3 17.98 -14.80 -11.90
N ARG A 4 19.05 -14.89 -11.11
CA ARG A 4 19.15 -14.25 -9.79
C ARG A 4 18.81 -12.76 -9.86
N ASN A 5 19.38 -12.05 -10.83
CA ASN A 5 19.15 -10.62 -10.99
C ASN A 5 17.73 -10.32 -11.50
N LYS A 6 17.13 -11.20 -12.33
CA LYS A 6 15.72 -11.06 -12.76
C LYS A 6 14.76 -11.20 -11.58
N ILE A 7 14.98 -12.18 -10.70
CA ILE A 7 14.18 -12.39 -9.49
C ILE A 7 14.33 -11.21 -8.53
N ILE A 8 15.57 -10.80 -8.22
CA ILE A 8 15.83 -9.66 -7.35
C ILE A 8 15.20 -8.38 -7.91
N ALA A 9 15.34 -8.11 -9.22
CA ALA A 9 14.74 -6.94 -9.84
C ALA A 9 13.21 -6.98 -9.77
N GLY A 10 12.58 -8.12 -10.06
CA GLY A 10 11.13 -8.28 -9.94
C GLY A 10 10.63 -8.01 -8.52
N TYR A 11 11.31 -8.58 -7.52
CA TYR A 11 10.95 -8.37 -6.12
C TYR A 11 11.17 -6.92 -5.68
N LEU A 12 12.29 -6.29 -6.06
CA LEU A 12 12.57 -4.89 -5.78
C LEU A 12 11.50 -3.96 -6.36
N VAL A 13 11.07 -4.20 -7.60
CA VAL A 13 10.00 -3.39 -8.21
C VAL A 13 8.71 -3.50 -7.39
N VAL A 14 8.30 -4.70 -7.00
CA VAL A 14 7.11 -4.90 -6.17
C VAL A 14 7.27 -4.24 -4.79
N SER A 15 8.44 -4.39 -4.15
CA SER A 15 8.72 -3.75 -2.86
C SER A 15 8.67 -2.22 -2.93
N VAL A 16 9.23 -1.62 -3.98
CA VAL A 16 9.17 -0.16 -4.20
C VAL A 16 7.73 0.31 -4.42
N LEU A 17 6.94 -0.45 -5.19
CA LEU A 17 5.52 -0.14 -5.41
C LEU A 17 4.70 -0.21 -4.10
N VAL A 18 4.92 -1.24 -3.28
CA VAL A 18 4.28 -1.37 -1.97
C VAL A 18 4.70 -0.22 -1.04
N LEU A 19 5.98 0.14 -1.03
CA LEU A 19 6.48 1.27 -0.25
C LEU A 19 5.84 2.59 -0.70
N ALA A 20 5.68 2.82 -2.01
CA ALA A 20 5.01 3.99 -2.55
C ALA A 20 3.53 4.08 -2.11
N VAL A 21 2.82 2.94 -2.06
CA VAL A 21 1.45 2.88 -1.52
C VAL A 21 1.44 3.25 -0.04
N ALA A 22 2.35 2.66 0.75
CA ALA A 22 2.44 2.93 2.19
C ALA A 22 2.74 4.41 2.49
N ILE A 23 3.68 5.01 1.74
CA ILE A 23 4.01 6.43 1.84
C ILE A 23 2.80 7.29 1.48
N SER A 24 2.13 6.98 0.38
CA SER A 24 0.93 7.71 -0.07
C SER A 24 -0.21 7.63 0.95
N ALA A 25 -0.43 6.45 1.53
CA ALA A 25 -1.41 6.24 2.59
C ALA A 25 -1.06 7.04 3.85
N ALA A 26 0.22 7.09 4.25
CA ALA A 26 0.68 7.88 5.39
C ALA A 26 0.48 9.38 5.17
N TYR A 27 0.80 9.90 3.97
CA TYR A 27 0.51 11.29 3.61
C TYR A 27 -0.98 11.60 3.63
N GLY A 28 -1.81 10.72 3.05
CA GLY A 28 -3.26 10.83 3.08
C GLY A 28 -3.81 10.88 4.50
N PHE A 29 -3.33 10.00 5.38
CA PHE A 29 -3.73 9.97 6.78
C PHE A 29 -3.36 11.25 7.54
N ASN A 30 -2.16 11.79 7.32
CA ASN A 30 -1.75 13.07 7.90
C ASN A 30 -2.61 14.25 7.41
N SER A 31 -3.00 14.24 6.13
CA SER A 31 -3.93 15.24 5.59
C SER A 31 -5.30 15.15 6.25
N ILE A 32 -5.84 13.94 6.44
CA ILE A 32 -7.11 13.71 7.13
C ILE A 32 -7.03 14.19 8.58
N LYS A 33 -5.97 13.81 9.30
CA LYS A 33 -5.74 14.23 10.68
C LYS A 33 -5.74 15.75 10.80
N SER A 34 -5.04 16.46 9.91
CA SER A 34 -4.96 17.92 9.92
C SER A 34 -6.32 18.57 9.67
N SER A 35 -7.10 18.05 8.71
CA SER A 35 -8.46 18.52 8.45
C SER A 35 -9.40 18.31 9.63
N PHE A 36 -9.32 17.16 10.29
CA PHE A 36 -10.11 16.88 11.50
C PHE A 36 -9.71 17.79 12.67
N GLN A 37 -8.42 18.00 12.89
CA GLN A 37 -7.94 18.91 13.95
C GLN A 37 -8.44 20.34 13.75
N LEU A 38 -8.46 20.86 12.51
CA LEU A 38 -9.02 22.19 12.23
C LEU A 38 -10.53 22.28 12.52
N ILE A 39 -11.28 21.21 12.30
CA ILE A 39 -12.72 21.16 12.60
C ILE A 39 -12.93 21.11 14.12
N THR A 40 -12.29 20.16 14.81
CA THR A 40 -12.48 19.91 16.25
C THR A 40 -11.84 21.00 17.11
N ASP A 41 -10.56 21.32 16.92
CA ASP A 41 -9.84 22.19 17.86
C ASP A 41 -10.17 23.67 17.69
N GLN A 42 -10.45 24.12 16.45
CA GLN A 42 -10.72 25.53 16.17
C GLN A 42 -12.21 25.82 16.00
N SER A 43 -12.90 25.04 15.18
CA SER A 43 -14.25 25.40 14.74
C SER A 43 -15.31 25.01 15.79
N GLU A 44 -15.20 23.82 16.40
CA GLU A 44 -16.07 23.46 17.54
C GLU A 44 -15.81 24.33 18.77
N ALA A 45 -14.54 24.63 19.09
CA ALA A 45 -14.21 25.54 20.19
C ALA A 45 -14.87 26.91 20.04
N LYS A 46 -14.87 27.49 18.81
CA LYS A 46 -15.60 28.74 18.51
C LYS A 46 -17.10 28.63 18.83
N ILE A 47 -17.78 27.58 18.37
CA ILE A 47 -19.21 27.35 18.65
C ILE A 47 -19.46 27.22 20.16
N ILE A 48 -18.62 26.48 20.89
CA ILE A 48 -18.75 26.30 22.34
C ILE A 48 -18.67 27.66 23.04
N TYR A 49 -17.64 28.46 22.73
CA TYR A 49 -17.48 29.78 23.34
C TYR A 49 -18.60 30.75 22.97
N LEU A 50 -19.10 30.71 21.73
CA LEU A 50 -20.28 31.46 21.35
C LEU A 50 -21.48 31.06 22.23
N ARG A 51 -21.79 29.77 22.34
CA ARG A 51 -22.91 29.29 23.17
C ARG A 51 -22.77 29.70 24.64
N GLU A 52 -21.55 29.68 25.18
CA GLU A 52 -21.28 30.19 26.53
C GLU A 52 -21.54 31.70 26.65
N ILE A 53 -21.16 32.51 25.64
CA ILE A 53 -21.52 33.94 25.59
C ILE A 53 -23.04 34.10 25.63
N GLN A 54 -23.79 33.34 24.82
CA GLN A 54 -25.25 33.40 24.81
C GLN A 54 -25.86 33.04 26.17
N PHE A 55 -25.32 32.01 26.83
CA PHE A 55 -25.72 31.60 28.17
C PHE A 55 -25.48 32.72 29.20
N TYR A 56 -24.26 33.26 29.27
CA TYR A 56 -23.93 34.34 30.21
C TYR A 56 -24.73 35.61 29.92
N PHE A 57 -24.94 35.94 28.65
CA PHE A 57 -25.71 37.12 28.25
C PHE A 57 -27.19 36.99 28.65
N THR A 58 -27.79 35.82 28.43
CA THR A 58 -29.15 35.53 28.89
C THR A 58 -29.24 35.62 30.41
N GLY A 59 -28.25 35.08 31.12
CA GLY A 59 -28.11 35.22 32.57
C GLY A 59 -28.04 36.69 33.01
N GLN A 60 -27.18 37.49 32.38
CA GLN A 60 -27.02 38.92 32.68
C GLN A 60 -28.33 39.70 32.50
N ALA A 61 -29.08 39.43 31.43
CA ALA A 61 -30.38 40.03 31.21
C ALA A 61 -31.44 39.57 32.21
N ASN A 62 -31.32 38.35 32.76
CA ASN A 62 -32.19 37.84 33.81
C ASN A 62 -31.84 38.45 35.17
N ASP A 63 -30.56 38.64 35.49
CA ASP A 63 -30.11 39.29 36.72
C ASP A 63 -30.56 40.76 36.78
N GLU A 64 -30.48 41.49 35.66
CA GLU A 64 -31.01 42.87 35.60
C GLU A 64 -32.51 42.89 35.95
N ARG A 65 -33.28 41.94 35.40
CA ARG A 65 -34.72 41.82 35.69
C ARG A 65 -34.96 41.38 37.14
N GLY A 66 -34.16 40.45 37.65
CA GLY A 66 -34.19 40.02 39.05
C GLY A 66 -34.00 41.20 39.98
N PHE A 67 -32.96 42.01 39.73
CA PHE A 67 -32.71 43.25 40.45
C PHE A 67 -33.91 44.21 40.40
N LEU A 68 -34.47 44.46 39.22
CA LEU A 68 -35.63 45.35 39.08
C LEU A 68 -36.88 44.87 39.84
N LEU A 69 -36.97 43.57 40.14
CA LEU A 69 -38.08 42.93 40.86
C LEU A 69 -37.84 42.83 42.38
N THR A 70 -36.62 42.51 42.81
CA THR A 70 -36.32 42.16 44.21
C THR A 70 -35.33 43.09 44.89
N THR A 71 -34.62 43.93 44.13
CA THR A 71 -33.64 44.93 44.63
C THR A 71 -32.42 44.35 45.35
N GLY A 72 -32.11 43.07 45.15
CA GLY A 72 -30.95 42.42 45.76
C GLY A 72 -29.60 43.06 45.37
N PRO A 73 -28.71 43.42 46.32
CA PRO A 73 -27.42 44.03 46.00
C PRO A 73 -26.46 43.08 45.24
N GLU A 74 -26.66 41.77 45.35
CA GLU A 74 -25.86 40.72 44.71
C GLU A 74 -25.85 40.83 43.18
N PHE A 75 -26.96 41.27 42.56
CA PHE A 75 -27.12 41.27 41.12
C PHE A 75 -26.07 42.12 40.39
N ARG A 76 -25.58 43.21 41.00
CA ARG A 76 -24.52 44.02 40.37
C ARG A 76 -23.23 43.22 40.20
N GLN A 77 -22.87 42.44 41.23
CA GLN A 77 -21.69 41.60 41.20
C GLN A 77 -21.87 40.45 40.20
N GLU A 78 -23.05 39.81 40.20
CA GLU A 78 -23.37 38.72 39.27
C GLU A 78 -23.36 39.17 37.80
N ILE A 79 -23.90 40.35 37.49
CA ILE A 79 -23.85 40.98 36.17
C ILE A 79 -22.39 41.23 35.76
N THR A 80 -21.59 41.78 36.68
CA THR A 80 -20.17 42.06 36.42
C THR A 80 -19.40 40.77 36.12
N GLN A 81 -19.62 39.71 36.90
CA GLN A 81 -18.95 38.43 36.69
C GLN A 81 -19.34 37.78 35.35
N LYS A 82 -20.62 37.87 34.95
CA LYS A 82 -21.07 37.38 33.64
C LYS A 82 -20.47 38.21 32.50
N ALA A 83 -20.41 39.54 32.66
CA ALA A 83 -19.77 40.42 31.68
C ALA A 83 -18.27 40.10 31.49
N ASP A 84 -17.54 39.85 32.58
CA ASP A 84 -16.14 39.43 32.53
C ASP A 84 -15.96 38.07 31.83
N ASN A 85 -16.84 37.11 32.10
CA ASN A 85 -16.80 35.80 31.44
C ASN A 85 -17.08 35.92 29.94
N ILE A 86 -18.02 36.77 29.52
CA ILE A 86 -18.27 37.08 28.11
C ILE A 86 -17.00 37.66 27.48
N LYS A 87 -16.37 38.66 28.10
CA LYS A 87 -15.13 39.28 27.58
C LYS A 87 -13.99 38.28 27.43
N LYS A 88 -13.84 37.35 28.39
CA LYS A 88 -12.88 36.24 28.29
C LYS A 88 -13.15 35.36 27.07
N ARG A 89 -14.41 35.01 26.81
CA ARG A 89 -14.77 34.19 25.63
C ARG A 89 -14.60 34.91 24.32
N ILE A 90 -14.93 36.20 24.26
CA ILE A 90 -14.64 37.05 23.09
C ILE A 90 -13.14 37.01 22.79
N THR A 91 -12.29 37.16 23.81
CA THR A 91 -10.83 37.10 23.64
C THR A 91 -10.35 35.74 23.12
N LEU A 92 -10.91 34.64 23.62
CA LEU A 92 -10.59 33.30 23.12
C LEU A 92 -11.03 33.12 21.66
N ILE A 93 -12.23 33.56 21.30
CA ILE A 93 -12.73 33.48 19.91
C ILE A 93 -11.86 34.35 18.99
N GLN A 94 -11.43 35.53 19.44
CA GLN A 94 -10.56 36.42 18.67
C GLN A 94 -9.27 35.72 18.20
N GLY A 95 -8.68 34.85 19.04
CA GLY A 95 -7.50 34.05 18.71
C GLY A 95 -7.77 32.87 17.76
N LEU A 96 -9.03 32.54 17.50
CA LEU A 96 -9.48 31.45 16.63
C LEU A 96 -10.11 31.94 15.31
N ILE A 97 -10.25 33.25 15.13
CA ILE A 97 -10.83 33.84 13.92
C ILE A 97 -9.78 33.90 12.81
N ASP A 98 -10.15 33.33 11.67
CA ASP A 98 -9.40 33.21 10.43
C ASP A 98 -10.02 34.02 9.27
N ASN A 99 -11.19 34.63 9.49
CA ASN A 99 -11.97 35.35 8.48
C ASN A 99 -12.34 36.78 8.95
N ASN A 100 -12.20 37.76 8.06
CA ASN A 100 -12.56 39.17 8.28
C ASN A 100 -14.04 39.36 8.68
N GLU A 101 -14.96 38.61 8.08
CA GLU A 101 -16.40 38.74 8.39
C GLU A 101 -16.71 38.31 9.83
N HIS A 102 -16.08 37.22 10.29
CA HIS A 102 -16.21 36.76 11.67
C HIS A 102 -15.61 37.77 12.65
N ALA A 103 -14.48 38.38 12.30
CA ALA A 103 -13.83 39.42 13.12
C ALA A 103 -14.73 40.66 13.28
N GLU A 104 -15.38 41.12 12.20
CA GLU A 104 -16.32 42.23 12.26
C GLU A 104 -17.53 41.93 13.13
N LEU A 105 -18.14 40.75 12.98
CA LEU A 105 -19.29 40.36 13.78
C LEU A 105 -18.92 40.19 15.26
N LEU A 106 -17.77 39.59 15.57
CA LEU A 106 -17.29 39.48 16.95
C LEU A 106 -17.08 40.86 17.57
N LYS A 107 -16.52 41.81 16.81
CA LYS A 107 -16.36 43.19 17.28
C LYS A 107 -17.70 43.87 17.55
N LYS A 108 -18.69 43.71 16.66
CA LYS A 108 -20.05 44.22 16.88
C LYS A 108 -20.68 43.63 18.14
N ILE A 109 -20.46 42.35 18.40
CA ILE A 109 -20.91 41.67 19.63
C ILE A 109 -20.23 42.27 20.85
N ASP A 110 -18.91 42.48 20.82
CA ASP A 110 -18.14 43.05 21.92
C ASP A 110 -18.57 44.50 22.26
N ASP A 111 -18.75 45.33 21.22
CA ASP A 111 -19.18 46.71 21.36
C ASP A 111 -20.62 46.80 21.93
N ALA A 112 -21.54 45.98 21.41
CA ALA A 112 -22.92 45.94 21.87
C ALA A 112 -23.04 45.38 23.29
N HIS A 113 -22.27 44.34 23.64
CA HIS A 113 -22.23 43.78 25.00
C HIS A 113 -21.66 44.78 26.01
N SER A 114 -20.59 45.49 25.64
CA SER A 114 -20.01 46.56 26.46
C SER A 114 -21.05 47.66 26.74
N ARG A 115 -21.78 48.09 25.71
CA ARG A 115 -22.87 49.07 25.86
C ARG A 115 -24.00 48.56 26.75
N PHE A 116 -24.43 47.31 26.56
CA PHE A 116 -25.47 46.70 27.37
C PHE A 116 -25.08 46.62 28.85
N THR A 117 -23.84 46.25 29.14
CA THR A 117 -23.32 46.19 30.52
C THR A 117 -23.33 47.57 31.18
N GLN A 118 -22.93 48.62 30.46
CA GLN A 118 -23.01 50.00 30.95
C GLN A 118 -24.46 50.45 31.20
N ILE A 119 -25.41 50.02 30.35
CA ILE A 119 -26.83 50.25 30.58
C ILE A 119 -27.29 49.55 31.87
N ASN A 120 -26.92 48.28 32.09
CA ASN A 120 -27.31 47.57 33.32
C ASN A 120 -26.80 48.27 34.58
N TYR A 121 -25.55 48.77 34.58
CA TYR A 121 -25.02 49.53 35.71
C TYR A 121 -25.81 50.82 35.96
N LYS A 122 -26.12 51.59 34.89
CA LYS A 122 -26.95 52.79 35.02
C LYS A 122 -28.36 52.48 35.50
N VAL A 123 -28.96 51.38 35.06
CA VAL A 123 -30.27 50.91 35.53
C VAL A 123 -30.23 50.65 37.03
N ILE A 124 -29.21 49.94 37.52
CA ILE A 124 -29.01 49.69 38.95
C ILE A 124 -28.82 51.00 39.73
N ASP A 125 -27.97 51.89 39.24
CA ASP A 125 -27.66 53.17 39.88
C ASP A 125 -28.90 54.09 39.96
N LEU A 126 -29.67 54.20 38.87
CA LEU A 126 -30.91 54.97 38.84
C LEU A 126 -31.95 54.41 39.81
N TYR A 127 -32.12 53.09 39.84
CA TYR A 127 -33.08 52.44 40.72
C TYR A 127 -32.74 52.67 42.19
N ASN A 128 -31.47 52.43 42.57
CA ASN A 128 -30.98 52.66 43.92
C ASN A 128 -31.03 54.15 44.32
N GLY A 129 -30.90 55.06 43.36
CA GLY A 129 -31.08 56.50 43.54
C GLY A 129 -32.54 56.97 43.65
N GLY A 130 -33.51 56.05 43.76
CA GLY A 130 -34.94 56.37 43.89
C GLY A 130 -35.65 56.69 42.56
N GLN A 131 -34.98 56.53 41.43
CA GLN A 131 -35.50 56.86 40.09
C GLN A 131 -35.99 55.61 39.35
N ALA A 132 -36.85 54.81 39.98
CA ALA A 132 -37.28 53.51 39.47
C ALA A 132 -37.92 53.56 38.06
N GLU A 133 -38.74 54.58 37.77
CA GLU A 133 -39.37 54.72 36.45
C GLU A 133 -38.36 55.07 35.35
N ALA A 134 -37.34 55.88 35.66
CA ALA A 134 -36.25 56.16 34.73
C ALA A 134 -35.40 54.89 34.46
N ALA A 135 -35.12 54.11 35.49
CA ALA A 135 -34.42 52.83 35.37
C ALA A 135 -35.18 51.84 34.47
N LYS A 136 -36.49 51.69 34.68
CA LYS A 136 -37.35 50.84 33.84
C LYS A 136 -37.39 51.35 32.39
N LYS A 137 -37.55 52.65 32.17
CA LYS A 137 -37.55 53.23 30.82
C LYS A 137 -36.24 52.95 30.08
N LEU A 138 -35.10 53.06 30.78
CA LEU A 138 -33.79 52.75 30.24
C LEU A 138 -33.65 51.26 29.89
N SER A 139 -34.03 50.35 30.79
CA SER A 139 -33.96 48.90 30.57
C SER A 139 -34.89 48.42 29.44
N PHE A 140 -36.16 48.86 29.43
CA PHE A 140 -37.14 48.44 28.42
C PHE A 140 -37.03 49.19 27.08
N GLY A 141 -36.33 50.32 27.06
CA GLY A 141 -36.02 51.09 25.85
C GLY A 141 -34.65 50.72 25.28
N GLU A 142 -33.64 51.53 25.59
CA GLU A 142 -32.28 51.39 25.05
C GLU A 142 -31.66 50.03 25.39
N GLY A 143 -31.88 49.52 26.61
CA GLY A 143 -31.41 48.20 27.02
C GLY A 143 -32.01 47.09 26.16
N ARG A 144 -33.33 47.11 25.91
CA ARG A 144 -34.01 46.16 25.02
C ARG A 144 -33.51 46.24 23.59
N SER A 145 -33.31 47.45 23.05
CA SER A 145 -32.78 47.63 21.69
C SER A 145 -31.37 47.05 21.57
N THR A 146 -30.49 47.37 22.52
CA THR A 146 -29.11 46.87 22.53
C THR A 146 -29.06 45.34 22.63
N ARG A 147 -29.96 44.73 23.43
CA ARG A 147 -30.08 43.27 23.49
C ARG A 147 -30.49 42.66 22.15
N LYS A 148 -31.42 43.29 21.42
CA LYS A 148 -31.88 42.81 20.11
C LYS A 148 -30.77 42.88 19.06
N ASP A 149 -29.99 43.96 19.08
CA ASP A 149 -28.85 44.14 18.16
C ASP A 149 -27.75 43.10 18.44
N LEU A 150 -27.48 42.84 19.73
CA LEU A 150 -26.56 41.79 20.15
C LEU A 150 -27.02 40.41 19.71
N GLU A 151 -28.29 40.06 19.96
CA GLU A 151 -28.89 38.78 19.56
C GLU A 151 -28.81 38.56 18.04
N THR A 152 -29.09 39.61 17.25
CA THR A 152 -29.01 39.56 15.78
C THR A 152 -27.58 39.26 15.32
N SER A 153 -26.60 40.02 15.82
CA SER A 153 -25.19 39.87 15.45
C SER A 153 -24.64 38.51 15.88
N PHE A 154 -25.06 38.06 17.07
CA PHE A 154 -24.69 36.77 17.62
C PHE A 154 -25.26 35.60 16.80
N ASN A 155 -26.55 35.62 16.48
CA ASN A 155 -27.19 34.61 15.64
C ASN A 155 -26.56 34.55 14.24
N GLN A 156 -26.18 35.70 13.67
CA GLN A 156 -25.48 35.74 12.39
C GLN A 156 -24.10 35.09 12.48
N LEU A 157 -23.31 35.39 13.52
CA LEU A 157 -21.99 34.78 13.71
C LEU A 157 -22.07 33.28 13.96
N VAL A 158 -23.04 32.82 14.77
CA VAL A 158 -23.28 31.38 14.97
C VAL A 158 -23.62 30.71 13.64
N LYS A 159 -24.56 31.27 12.87
CA LYS A 159 -24.96 30.72 11.57
C LYS A 159 -23.78 30.58 10.61
N LEU A 160 -22.97 31.64 10.45
CA LEU A 160 -21.80 31.60 9.57
C LEU A 160 -20.77 30.57 10.06
N THR A 161 -20.57 30.47 11.38
CA THR A 161 -19.66 29.47 11.95
C THR A 161 -20.17 28.05 11.72
N GLU A 162 -21.48 27.80 11.83
CA GLU A 162 -22.09 26.50 11.52
C GLU A 162 -21.98 26.14 10.03
N GLU A 163 -22.19 27.10 9.13
CA GLU A 163 -22.02 26.95 7.68
C GLU A 163 -20.55 26.63 7.33
N ASP A 164 -19.59 27.33 7.93
CA ASP A 164 -18.16 27.07 7.77
C ASP A 164 -17.78 25.65 8.23
N ILE A 165 -18.31 25.21 9.38
CA ILE A 165 -18.08 23.84 9.87
C ILE A 165 -18.65 22.81 8.90
N ALA A 166 -19.88 23.04 8.40
CA ALA A 166 -20.51 22.15 7.43
C ALA A 166 -19.69 22.06 6.14
N HIS A 167 -19.21 23.19 5.61
CA HIS A 167 -18.34 23.25 4.44
C HIS A 167 -16.99 22.56 4.67
N LYS A 168 -16.33 22.81 5.82
CA LYS A 168 -15.07 22.16 6.19
C LYS A 168 -15.26 20.64 6.32
N LYS A 169 -16.35 20.18 6.93
CA LYS A 169 -16.70 18.75 7.04
C LYS A 169 -16.93 18.11 5.67
N GLN A 170 -17.69 18.75 4.78
CA GLN A 170 -17.91 18.25 3.43
C GLN A 170 -16.60 18.19 2.63
N SER A 171 -15.75 19.21 2.74
CA SER A 171 -14.43 19.23 2.10
C SER A 171 -13.52 18.12 2.62
N ALA A 172 -13.54 17.86 3.94
CA ALA A 172 -12.81 16.75 4.55
C ALA A 172 -13.30 15.39 4.03
N GLN A 173 -14.62 15.19 3.92
CA GLN A 173 -15.20 13.97 3.33
C GLN A 173 -14.78 13.78 1.86
N ASN A 174 -14.90 14.84 1.05
CA ASN A 174 -14.45 14.80 -0.35
C ASN A 174 -12.95 14.48 -0.47
N THR A 175 -12.13 14.95 0.48
CA THR A 175 -10.70 14.65 0.54
C THR A 175 -10.46 13.17 0.88
N VAL A 176 -11.20 12.62 1.83
CA VAL A 176 -11.17 11.19 2.18
C VAL A 176 -11.55 10.33 0.96
N ASP A 177 -12.64 10.66 0.27
CA ASP A 177 -13.11 9.91 -0.90
C ASP A 177 -12.08 9.90 -2.04
N ARG A 178 -11.46 11.06 -2.31
CA ARG A 178 -10.38 11.17 -3.30
C ARG A 178 -9.16 10.35 -2.91
N LEU A 179 -8.77 10.36 -1.63
CA LEU A 179 -7.65 9.57 -1.13
C LEU A 179 -7.93 8.07 -1.23
N LEU A 180 -9.14 7.63 -0.88
CA LEU A 180 -9.54 6.23 -1.00
C LEU A 180 -9.54 5.76 -2.46
N LEU A 181 -10.09 6.57 -3.37
CA LEU A 181 -10.06 6.28 -4.80
C LEU A 181 -8.62 6.22 -5.34
N PHE A 182 -7.76 7.15 -4.93
CA PHE A 182 -6.35 7.14 -5.30
C PHE A 182 -5.63 5.89 -4.80
N ILE A 183 -5.77 5.54 -3.51
CA ILE A 183 -5.17 4.33 -2.92
C ILE A 183 -5.67 3.07 -3.61
N ALA A 184 -6.98 3.00 -3.93
CA ALA A 184 -7.56 1.87 -4.65
C ALA A 184 -6.93 1.72 -6.06
N LEU A 185 -6.84 2.81 -6.83
CA LEU A 185 -6.23 2.79 -8.17
C LEU A 185 -4.75 2.40 -8.15
N VAL A 186 -3.99 2.95 -7.20
CA VAL A 186 -2.58 2.58 -7.03
C VAL A 186 -2.45 1.11 -6.64
N SER A 187 -3.26 0.63 -5.68
CA SER A 187 -3.23 -0.77 -5.25
C SER A 187 -3.56 -1.74 -6.38
N ILE A 188 -4.58 -1.44 -7.19
CA ILE A 188 -4.92 -2.22 -8.38
C ILE A 188 -3.74 -2.23 -9.37
N SER A 189 -3.10 -1.08 -9.59
CA SER A 189 -1.94 -0.97 -10.47
C SER A 189 -0.76 -1.83 -9.99
N VAL A 190 -0.48 -1.84 -8.68
CA VAL A 190 0.57 -2.71 -8.10
C VAL A 190 0.27 -4.18 -8.31
N ILE A 191 -0.99 -4.60 -8.13
CA ILE A 191 -1.41 -5.99 -8.37
C ILE A 191 -1.23 -6.37 -9.84
N VAL A 192 -1.69 -5.53 -10.77
CA VAL A 192 -1.55 -5.79 -12.22
C VAL A 192 -0.09 -5.88 -12.63
N ILE A 193 0.76 -4.96 -12.17
CA ILE A 193 2.20 -4.98 -12.44
C ILE A 193 2.85 -6.22 -11.83
N GLY A 194 2.51 -6.56 -10.58
CA GLY A 194 3.01 -7.74 -9.88
C GLY A 194 2.68 -9.04 -10.62
N ILE A 195 1.43 -9.20 -11.08
CA ILE A 195 0.99 -10.34 -11.90
C ILE A 195 1.77 -10.37 -13.22
N GLY A 196 1.91 -9.22 -13.90
CA GLY A 196 2.66 -9.12 -15.16
C GLY A 196 4.13 -9.54 -15.01
N ILE A 197 4.80 -9.05 -13.97
CA ILE A 197 6.17 -9.44 -13.61
C ILE A 197 6.24 -10.94 -13.30
N GLY A 198 5.30 -11.47 -12.52
CA GLY A 198 5.23 -12.89 -12.17
C GLY A 198 5.10 -13.79 -13.41
N ILE A 199 4.16 -13.47 -14.32
CA ILE A 199 3.98 -14.20 -15.58
C ILE A 199 5.23 -14.10 -16.46
N TYR A 200 5.85 -12.92 -16.55
CA TYR A 200 7.07 -12.70 -17.32
C TYR A 200 8.24 -13.55 -16.79
N LEU A 201 8.47 -13.56 -15.47
CA LEU A 201 9.51 -14.38 -14.86
C LEU A 201 9.23 -15.87 -15.05
N ALA A 202 7.99 -16.32 -14.79
CA ALA A 202 7.59 -17.71 -14.99
C ALA A 202 7.84 -18.17 -16.43
N ARG A 203 7.45 -17.38 -17.44
CA ARG A 203 7.71 -17.71 -18.85
C ARG A 203 9.20 -17.67 -19.20
N SER A 204 9.95 -16.71 -18.67
CA SER A 204 11.39 -16.59 -18.97
C SER A 204 12.23 -17.71 -18.35
N ILE A 205 11.78 -18.31 -17.26
CA ILE A 205 12.55 -19.32 -16.51
C ILE A 205 12.00 -20.72 -16.77
N THR A 206 10.70 -20.93 -16.53
CA THR A 206 10.08 -22.26 -16.56
C THR A 206 10.01 -22.82 -17.98
N LYS A 207 9.70 -22.01 -19.00
CA LYS A 207 9.55 -22.52 -20.38
C LYS A 207 10.86 -23.15 -20.90
N PRO A 208 12.03 -22.48 -20.84
CA PRO A 208 13.29 -23.10 -21.24
C PRO A 208 13.68 -24.34 -20.42
N ILE A 209 13.44 -24.33 -19.11
CA ILE A 209 13.74 -25.49 -18.24
C ILE A 209 12.90 -26.69 -18.65
N ASN A 210 11.59 -26.50 -18.89
CA ASN A 210 10.71 -27.57 -19.34
C ASN A 210 11.16 -28.12 -20.70
N THR A 211 11.53 -27.26 -21.66
CA THR A 211 12.07 -27.72 -22.95
C THR A 211 13.29 -28.62 -22.79
N ILE A 212 14.28 -28.24 -21.97
CA ILE A 212 15.47 -29.08 -21.73
C ILE A 212 15.06 -30.41 -21.06
N THR A 213 14.16 -30.34 -20.09
CA THR A 213 13.68 -31.52 -19.34
C THR A 213 12.97 -32.51 -20.27
N ASP A 214 12.16 -32.01 -21.21
CA ASP A 214 11.46 -32.84 -22.19
C ASP A 214 12.44 -33.58 -23.11
N HIS A 215 13.49 -32.91 -23.61
CA HIS A 215 14.53 -33.55 -24.43
C HIS A 215 15.35 -34.59 -23.65
N ILE A 216 15.66 -34.31 -22.37
CA ILE A 216 16.34 -35.26 -21.48
C ILE A 216 15.48 -36.52 -21.30
N ASN A 217 14.19 -36.35 -20.97
CA ASN A 217 13.28 -37.48 -20.73
C ASN A 217 13.06 -38.34 -21.98
N GLN A 218 13.18 -37.76 -23.17
CA GLN A 218 13.07 -38.47 -24.45
C GLN A 218 14.38 -39.16 -24.88
N GLY A 219 15.48 -38.95 -24.16
CA GLY A 219 16.80 -39.45 -24.57
C GLY A 219 17.27 -38.82 -25.89
N ASP A 220 16.80 -37.61 -26.21
CA ASP A 220 17.11 -36.93 -27.47
C ASP A 220 18.54 -36.38 -27.44
N ILE A 221 19.49 -37.22 -27.85
CA ILE A 221 20.89 -36.85 -28.04
C ILE A 221 21.11 -36.06 -29.35
N GLY A 222 20.06 -35.76 -30.13
CA GLY A 222 20.11 -34.92 -31.33
C GLY A 222 19.79 -33.44 -31.06
N PHE A 223 19.34 -33.11 -29.85
CA PHE A 223 18.99 -31.74 -29.48
C PHE A 223 20.17 -30.77 -29.65
N ALA A 224 20.02 -29.84 -30.60
CA ALA A 224 20.91 -28.71 -30.81
C ALA A 224 20.17 -27.44 -30.37
N ALA A 225 20.60 -26.86 -29.26
CA ALA A 225 19.83 -25.81 -28.64
C ALA A 225 20.03 -24.47 -29.37
N THR A 226 18.98 -23.95 -30.00
CA THR A 226 18.89 -22.56 -30.49
C THR A 226 18.66 -21.55 -29.37
N VAL A 227 19.21 -21.79 -28.18
CA VAL A 227 18.95 -20.94 -27.02
C VAL A 227 19.86 -19.71 -27.07
N THR A 228 19.25 -18.59 -27.44
CA THR A 228 19.89 -17.26 -27.54
C THR A 228 20.07 -16.57 -26.18
N VAL A 229 19.73 -17.25 -25.08
CA VAL A 229 19.66 -16.65 -23.75
C VAL A 229 21.03 -16.73 -23.07
N ASN A 230 21.66 -15.58 -22.81
CA ASN A 230 22.93 -15.49 -22.08
C ASN A 230 22.72 -15.40 -20.54
N ASP A 231 21.98 -16.33 -19.96
CA ASP A 231 21.80 -16.46 -18.51
C ASP A 231 22.10 -17.90 -18.02
N GLU A 232 21.86 -18.19 -16.74
CA GLU A 232 22.13 -19.48 -16.14
C GLU A 232 21.37 -20.64 -16.83
N VAL A 233 20.20 -20.37 -17.41
CA VAL A 233 19.51 -21.38 -18.24
C VAL A 233 20.33 -21.63 -19.50
N GLY A 234 20.81 -20.60 -20.18
CA GLY A 234 21.68 -20.76 -21.35
C GLY A 234 22.97 -21.52 -21.05
N LEU A 235 23.54 -21.33 -19.85
CA LEU A 235 24.70 -22.12 -19.40
C LEU A 235 24.33 -23.60 -19.19
N LEU A 236 23.17 -23.88 -18.58
CA LEU A 236 22.66 -25.24 -18.42
C LEU A 236 22.44 -25.93 -19.78
N VAL A 237 21.86 -25.20 -20.73
CA VAL A 237 21.66 -25.67 -22.10
C VAL A 237 22.97 -26.04 -22.78
N LYS A 238 23.98 -25.17 -22.71
CA LYS A 238 25.31 -25.43 -23.29
C LYS A 238 26.00 -26.63 -22.62
N ALA A 239 25.84 -26.78 -21.31
CA ALA A 239 26.38 -27.93 -20.59
C ALA A 239 25.69 -29.24 -21.04
N PHE A 240 24.38 -29.21 -21.26
CA PHE A 240 23.62 -30.34 -21.78
C PHE A 240 24.00 -30.68 -23.23
N GLU A 241 24.18 -29.68 -24.09
CA GLU A 241 24.68 -29.89 -25.46
C GLU A 241 26.06 -30.58 -25.47
N LYS A 242 26.97 -30.14 -24.58
CA LYS A 242 28.28 -30.78 -24.41
C LYS A 242 28.15 -32.22 -23.95
N LEU A 243 27.25 -32.53 -23.01
CA LEU A 243 26.97 -33.89 -22.57
C LEU A 243 26.44 -34.75 -23.73
N ASN A 244 25.47 -34.26 -24.50
CA ASN A 244 24.96 -34.95 -25.68
C ASN A 244 26.05 -35.20 -26.72
N SER A 245 26.97 -34.25 -26.92
CA SER A 245 28.12 -34.46 -27.82
C SER A 245 29.02 -35.59 -27.31
N VAL A 246 29.34 -35.63 -26.02
CA VAL A 246 30.12 -36.73 -25.43
C VAL A 246 29.39 -38.08 -25.57
N LEU A 247 28.07 -38.12 -25.33
CA LEU A 247 27.28 -39.33 -25.51
C LEU A 247 27.26 -39.81 -26.96
N ARG A 248 27.14 -38.90 -27.94
CA ARG A 248 27.21 -39.25 -29.37
C ARG A 248 28.55 -39.86 -29.76
N HIS A 249 29.66 -39.28 -29.29
CA HIS A 249 31.00 -39.85 -29.52
C HIS A 249 31.13 -41.23 -28.88
N MET A 250 30.66 -41.40 -27.64
CA MET A 250 30.69 -42.69 -26.95
C MET A 250 29.87 -43.76 -27.69
N VAL A 251 28.68 -43.41 -28.21
CA VAL A 251 27.86 -44.34 -29.02
C VAL A 251 28.59 -44.70 -30.33
N ALA A 252 29.22 -43.72 -31.00
CA ALA A 252 29.99 -43.98 -32.21
C ALA A 252 31.21 -44.89 -31.95
N ASP A 253 31.92 -44.67 -30.83
CA ASP A 253 33.03 -45.52 -30.42
C ASP A 253 32.55 -46.94 -30.12
N ILE A 254 31.43 -47.11 -29.40
CA ILE A 254 30.84 -48.44 -29.13
C ILE A 254 30.45 -49.14 -30.43
N GLN A 255 29.85 -48.41 -31.39
CA GLN A 255 29.50 -48.93 -32.71
C GLN A 255 30.75 -49.44 -33.44
N SER A 256 31.80 -48.63 -33.49
CA SER A 256 33.06 -48.98 -34.16
C SER A 256 33.76 -50.19 -33.51
N HIS A 257 33.84 -50.23 -32.17
CA HIS A 257 34.38 -51.38 -31.46
C HIS A 257 33.53 -52.64 -31.67
N SER A 258 32.20 -52.51 -31.74
CA SER A 258 31.30 -53.64 -32.02
C SER A 258 31.49 -54.18 -33.44
N GLU A 259 31.70 -53.32 -34.43
CA GLU A 259 32.06 -53.70 -35.80
C GLU A 259 33.40 -54.42 -35.85
N GLN A 260 34.41 -53.92 -35.12
CA GLN A 260 35.71 -54.59 -35.00
C GLN A 260 35.59 -55.96 -34.34
N VAL A 261 34.81 -56.09 -33.26
CA VAL A 261 34.53 -57.37 -32.60
C VAL A 261 33.80 -58.34 -33.54
N ALA A 262 32.83 -57.85 -34.32
CA ALA A 262 32.12 -58.67 -35.30
C ALA A 262 33.07 -59.18 -36.39
N ALA A 263 33.94 -58.32 -36.92
CA ALA A 263 34.95 -58.69 -37.91
C ALA A 263 35.96 -59.72 -37.35
N SER A 264 36.51 -59.48 -36.16
CA SER A 264 37.40 -60.45 -35.49
C SER A 264 36.71 -61.78 -35.22
N SER A 265 35.40 -61.77 -34.89
CA SER A 265 34.63 -63.00 -34.69
C SER A 265 34.44 -63.77 -36.01
N GLN A 266 34.27 -63.08 -37.14
CA GLN A 266 34.21 -63.69 -38.47
C GLN A 266 35.57 -64.32 -38.84
N GLU A 267 36.68 -63.60 -38.60
CA GLU A 267 38.03 -64.12 -38.84
C GLU A 267 38.35 -65.33 -37.96
N LEU A 268 37.98 -65.30 -36.68
CA LEU A 268 38.08 -66.45 -35.77
C LEU A 268 37.26 -67.64 -36.26
N THR A 269 36.04 -67.41 -36.74
CA THR A 269 35.18 -68.48 -37.28
C THR A 269 35.84 -69.11 -38.50
N ALA A 270 36.33 -68.31 -39.45
CA ALA A 270 37.05 -68.79 -40.62
C ALA A 270 38.32 -69.57 -40.25
N THR A 271 39.07 -69.08 -39.25
CA THR A 271 40.28 -69.75 -38.75
C THR A 271 39.95 -71.07 -38.06
N ALA A 272 38.85 -71.14 -37.32
CA ALA A 272 38.35 -72.36 -36.70
C ALA A 272 37.90 -73.40 -37.75
N GLU A 273 37.21 -72.97 -38.82
CA GLU A 273 36.86 -73.82 -39.96
C GLU A 273 38.11 -74.38 -40.65
N GLN A 274 39.10 -73.52 -40.93
CA GLN A 274 40.37 -73.94 -41.52
C GLN A 274 41.14 -74.91 -40.62
N SER A 275 41.14 -74.67 -39.30
CA SER A 275 41.78 -75.56 -38.32
C SER A 275 41.07 -76.92 -38.26
N SER A 276 39.74 -76.93 -38.33
CA SER A 276 38.94 -78.17 -38.40
C SER A 276 39.23 -78.97 -39.67
N LEU A 277 39.35 -78.29 -40.81
CA LEU A 277 39.76 -78.90 -42.08
C LEU A 277 41.18 -79.48 -41.99
N ALA A 278 42.12 -78.73 -41.44
CA ALA A 278 43.50 -79.20 -41.25
C ALA A 278 43.55 -80.41 -40.29
N ALA A 279 42.81 -80.37 -39.18
CA ALA A 279 42.71 -81.50 -38.26
C ALA A 279 42.11 -82.74 -38.94
N SER A 280 41.09 -82.56 -39.79
CA SER A 280 40.51 -83.64 -40.60
C SER A 280 41.52 -84.23 -41.58
N GLN A 281 42.33 -83.40 -42.24
CA GLN A 281 43.40 -83.85 -43.13
C GLN A 281 44.50 -84.61 -42.37
N VAL A 282 44.90 -84.13 -41.19
CA VAL A 282 45.86 -84.81 -40.33
C VAL A 282 45.30 -86.17 -39.90
N ALA A 283 44.05 -86.23 -39.47
CA ALA A 283 43.39 -87.49 -39.10
C ALA A 283 43.38 -88.48 -40.27
N ALA A 284 42.99 -88.05 -41.47
CA ALA A 284 43.04 -88.88 -42.68
C ALA A 284 44.47 -89.32 -43.05
N GLY A 285 45.46 -88.44 -42.88
CA GLY A 285 46.87 -88.76 -43.07
C GLY A 285 47.37 -89.82 -42.08
N VAL A 286 46.99 -89.70 -40.80
CA VAL A 286 47.31 -90.70 -39.77
C VAL A 286 46.64 -92.03 -40.08
N GLU A 287 45.38 -92.03 -40.53
CA GLU A 287 44.67 -93.24 -40.96
C GLU A 287 45.37 -93.91 -42.15
N GLN A 288 45.80 -93.13 -43.14
CA GLN A 288 46.55 -93.63 -44.29
C GLN A 288 47.93 -94.18 -43.88
N ILE A 289 48.63 -93.52 -42.96
CA ILE A 289 49.89 -94.03 -42.40
C ILE A 289 49.64 -95.34 -41.65
N ALA A 290 48.58 -95.42 -40.84
CA ALA A 290 48.22 -96.65 -40.14
C ALA A 290 47.95 -97.79 -41.14
N HIS A 291 47.20 -97.53 -42.20
CA HIS A 291 46.94 -98.50 -43.27
C HIS A 291 48.23 -98.90 -44.02
N GLN A 292 49.12 -97.95 -44.35
CA GLN A 292 50.42 -98.25 -44.96
C GLN A 292 51.32 -99.06 -44.02
N THR A 293 51.28 -98.76 -42.73
CA THR A 293 52.03 -99.51 -41.71
C THR A 293 51.49 -100.93 -41.59
N GLU A 294 50.17 -101.11 -41.64
CA GLU A 294 49.52 -102.43 -41.68
C GLU A 294 49.89 -103.22 -42.94
N GLN A 295 49.92 -102.56 -44.11
CA GLN A 295 50.41 -103.17 -45.36
C GLN A 295 51.91 -103.51 -45.32
N GLN A 296 52.77 -102.64 -44.77
CA GLN A 296 54.19 -102.97 -44.60
C GLN A 296 54.39 -104.16 -43.66
N ASN A 297 53.59 -104.23 -42.60
CA ASN A 297 53.63 -105.34 -41.65
C ASN A 297 53.14 -106.65 -42.29
N SER A 298 52.18 -106.60 -43.23
CA SER A 298 51.74 -107.77 -43.99
C SER A 298 52.72 -108.20 -45.08
N PHE A 299 53.56 -107.30 -45.60
CA PHE A 299 54.69 -107.63 -46.48
C PHE A 299 55.91 -108.20 -45.73
N ALA A 300 55.98 -108.03 -44.42
CA ALA A 300 57.09 -108.48 -43.57
C ALA A 300 56.88 -109.88 -42.95
N GLN A 301 55.78 -110.58 -43.29
CA GLN A 301 55.48 -111.96 -42.90
C GLN A 301 55.53 -112.91 -44.10
#